data_AF-A0A521F4E3-F1
#
_entry.id   AF-A0A521F4E3-F1
#
_cell.length_a   1.000
_cell.length_b   1.000
_cell.length_c   1.000
_cell.angle_alpha   90.00
_cell.angle_beta   90.00
_cell.angle_gamma   90.00
#
_symmetry.space_group_name_H-M   'P 1'
#
loop_
_entity.id
_entity.type
_entity.pdbx_description
1 polymer ?
#
loop_
_entity_poly.entity_id
_entity_poly.type
_entity_poly.pdbx_seq_one_letter_code
_entity_poly.pdbx_strand_id
1 'polypeptide(L)'
;MRFTGKTALVTGAAGGIGAAVVRALRAEGARVAVADRDTSAIEAEAHLDGNLLDAAYADGLPAAAAKALGRLDIVANNAGVITRFIA
;
A
#
# COMPACT_ATOMS: atom_id res chain seq x y z
N MET A 1 17.23 3.01 -12.05
CA MET A 1 16.02 2.71 -11.27
C MET A 1 16.38 1.68 -10.21
N ARG A 2 16.27 2.04 -8.93
CA ARG A 2 16.79 1.24 -7.78
C ARG A 2 15.96 0.01 -7.46
N PHE A 3 14.67 0.01 -7.81
CA PHE A 3 13.70 -1.03 -7.45
C PHE A 3 13.14 -1.76 -8.67
N THR A 4 13.83 -1.72 -9.81
CA THR A 4 13.43 -2.44 -11.01
C THR A 4 13.19 -3.92 -10.71
N GLY A 5 12.00 -4.41 -11.06
CA GLY A 5 11.60 -5.79 -10.85
C GLY A 5 11.31 -6.16 -9.40
N LYS A 6 11.30 -5.19 -8.47
CA LYS A 6 10.81 -5.35 -7.09
C LYS A 6 9.32 -5.13 -7.03
N THR A 7 8.71 -5.72 -6.01
CA THR A 7 7.28 -5.67 -5.72
C THR A 7 7.07 -5.10 -4.33
N ALA A 8 6.14 -4.16 -4.17
CA ALA A 8 5.92 -3.47 -2.91
C ALA A 8 4.44 -3.43 -2.53
N LEU A 9 4.15 -3.52 -1.24
CA LEU A 9 2.86 -3.21 -0.65
C LEU A 9 2.96 -1.89 0.13
N VAL A 10 2.05 -0.95 -0.11
CA VAL A 10 1.96 0.30 0.64
C VAL A 10 0.61 0.38 1.35
N THR A 11 0.61 0.51 2.67
CA THR A 11 -0.60 0.77 3.47
C THR A 11 -0.82 2.27 3.69
N GLY A 12 -2.07 2.72 3.78
CA GLY A 12 -2.37 4.16 3.86
C GLY A 12 -2.01 4.87 2.55
N ALA A 13 -2.14 4.16 1.44
CA ALA A 13 -1.65 4.57 0.13
C ALA A 13 -2.37 5.79 -0.45
N ALA A 14 -3.60 6.08 -0.02
CA ALA A 14 -4.35 7.26 -0.44
C ALA A 14 -3.96 8.51 0.35
N GLY A 15 -3.31 8.35 1.51
CA GLY A 15 -2.80 9.45 2.32
C GLY A 15 -1.58 10.13 1.69
N GLY A 16 -1.32 11.40 2.03
CA GLY A 16 -0.29 12.22 1.37
C GLY A 16 1.09 11.58 1.27
N ILE A 17 1.61 11.03 2.38
CA ILE A 17 2.91 10.33 2.40
C ILE A 17 2.81 9.00 1.63
N GLY A 18 1.78 8.20 1.87
CA GLY A 18 1.56 6.92 1.19
C GLY A 18 1.53 7.08 -0.33
N ALA A 19 0.77 8.05 -0.84
CA ALA A 19 0.68 8.35 -2.27
C ALA A 19 2.03 8.81 -2.84
N ALA A 20 2.81 9.60 -2.08
CA ALA A 20 4.16 9.99 -2.48
C ALA A 20 5.11 8.78 -2.54
N VAL A 21 5.01 7.86 -1.58
CA VAL A 21 5.78 6.60 -1.56
C VAL A 21 5.41 5.73 -2.75
N VAL A 22 4.13 5.56 -3.06
CA VAL A 22 3.67 4.79 -4.25
C VAL A 22 4.29 5.38 -5.53
N ARG A 23 4.18 6.69 -5.75
CA ARG A 23 4.76 7.37 -6.92
C ARG A 23 6.27 7.17 -7.00
N ALA A 24 6.98 7.34 -5.88
CA ALA A 24 8.44 7.20 -5.84
C ALA A 24 8.88 5.75 -6.12
N LEU A 25 8.22 4.75 -5.54
CA LEU A 25 8.51 3.33 -5.78
C LEU A 25 8.28 2.96 -7.25
N ARG A 26 7.16 3.39 -7.85
CA ARG A 26 6.86 3.15 -9.27
C ARG A 26 7.86 3.85 -10.19
N ALA A 27 8.20 5.11 -9.91
CA ALA A 27 9.22 5.85 -10.66
C ALA A 27 10.61 5.19 -10.59
N GLU A 28 10.88 4.42 -9.54
CA GLU A 28 12.10 3.63 -9.37
C GLU A 28 11.99 2.19 -9.89
N GLY A 29 10.93 1.87 -10.63
CA GLY A 29 10.74 0.61 -11.36
C GLY A 29 10.11 -0.52 -10.55
N ALA A 30 9.59 -0.25 -9.35
CA ALA A 30 8.83 -1.23 -8.58
C ALA A 30 7.41 -1.37 -9.13
N ARG A 31 6.84 -2.57 -9.03
CA ARG A 31 5.40 -2.81 -9.14
C ARG A 31 4.79 -2.73 -7.74
N VAL A 32 3.68 -2.04 -7.58
CA VAL A 32 3.13 -1.66 -6.29
C VAL A 32 1.68 -2.15 -6.16
N ALA A 33 1.39 -2.79 -5.04
CA ALA A 33 0.05 -3.01 -4.53
C ALA A 33 -0.28 -1.94 -3.48
N VAL A 34 -1.48 -1.38 -3.54
CA VAL A 34 -1.93 -0.31 -2.65
C VAL A 34 -3.05 -0.80 -1.76
N ALA A 35 -2.97 -0.42 -0.49
CA ALA A 35 -3.96 -0.76 0.53
C ALA A 35 -4.40 0.50 1.27
N ASP A 36 -5.68 0.81 1.15
CA ASP A 36 -6.36 1.89 1.86
C ASP A 36 -7.87 1.58 1.87
N ARG A 37 -8.71 2.46 2.43
CA ARG A 37 -10.17 2.30 2.36
C ARG A 37 -10.72 2.57 0.96
N ASP A 38 -10.05 3.43 0.21
CA ASP A 38 -10.37 3.74 -1.18
C ASP A 38 -9.05 4.02 -1.92
N THR A 39 -8.72 3.16 -2.88
CA THR A 39 -7.51 3.32 -3.70
C THR A 39 -7.84 3.66 -5.16
N SER A 40 -9.11 3.96 -5.50
CA SER A 40 -9.58 4.15 -6.87
C SER A 40 -8.88 5.28 -7.64
N ALA A 41 -8.38 6.30 -6.94
CA ALA A 41 -7.67 7.43 -7.52
C ALA A 41 -6.15 7.24 -7.65
N ILE A 42 -5.63 6.05 -7.32
CA ILE A 42 -4.18 5.77 -7.31
C ILE A 42 -3.82 4.94 -8.55
N GLU A 43 -2.71 5.27 -9.21
CA GLU A 43 -2.19 4.42 -10.28
C GLU A 43 -1.24 3.36 -9.69
N ALA A 44 -1.68 2.10 -9.70
CA ALA A 44 -0.95 0.96 -9.14
C ALA A 44 -1.30 -0.34 -9.88
N GLU A 45 -0.49 -1.38 -9.67
CA GLU A 45 -0.66 -2.68 -10.33
C GLU A 45 -1.70 -3.56 -9.62
N ALA A 46 -2.00 -3.30 -8.34
CA ALA A 46 -3.03 -4.00 -7.60
C ALA A 46 -3.67 -3.10 -6.53
N HIS A 47 -4.98 -3.22 -6.37
CA HIS A 47 -5.79 -2.46 -5.43
C HIS A 47 -6.38 -3.43 -4.41
N LEU A 48 -6.05 -3.23 -3.15
CA LEU A 48 -6.47 -4.08 -2.04
C LEU A 48 -7.23 -3.19 -1.06
N ASP A 49 -8.45 -2.79 -1.43
CA ASP A 49 -9.26 -1.92 -0.58
C ASP A 49 -9.73 -2.66 0.68
N GLY A 50 -9.71 -1.96 1.81
CA GLY A 50 -10.21 -2.51 3.07
C GLY A 50 -9.87 -1.67 4.29
N ASN A 51 -10.20 -2.20 5.47
CA ASN A 51 -10.02 -1.51 6.73
C ASN A 51 -8.94 -2.20 7.57
N LEU A 52 -7.80 -1.53 7.79
CA LEU A 52 -6.70 -2.06 8.61
C LEU A 52 -7.04 -2.28 10.09
N LEU A 53 -8.20 -1.80 10.56
CA LEU A 53 -8.72 -2.15 11.89
C LEU A 53 -9.33 -3.56 11.94
N ASP A 54 -9.62 -4.16 10.79
CA ASP A 54 -9.99 -5.57 10.69
C ASP A 54 -8.71 -6.42 10.64
N ALA A 55 -8.50 -7.23 11.68
CA ALA A 55 -7.35 -8.11 11.81
C ALA A 55 -7.26 -9.13 10.66
N ALA A 56 -8.38 -9.69 10.19
CA ALA A 56 -8.35 -10.70 9.12
C ALA A 56 -7.88 -10.08 7.80
N TYR A 57 -8.31 -8.85 7.52
CA TYR A 57 -7.83 -8.08 6.38
C TYR A 57 -6.35 -7.71 6.51
N ALA A 58 -5.93 -7.21 7.68
CA ALA A 58 -4.55 -6.84 7.96
C ALA A 58 -3.58 -8.04 7.84
N ASP A 59 -3.97 -9.19 8.36
CA ASP A 59 -3.17 -10.42 8.30
C ASP A 59 -3.10 -10.99 6.88
N GLY A 60 -4.18 -10.88 6.11
CA GLY A 60 -4.26 -11.37 4.73
C GLY A 60 -3.54 -10.50 3.69
N LEU A 61 -3.27 -9.24 4.00
CA LEU A 61 -2.75 -8.23 3.08
C LEU A 61 -1.43 -8.60 2.40
N PRO A 62 -0.38 -9.06 3.11
CA PRO A 62 0.87 -9.46 2.47
C PRO A 62 0.69 -10.62 1.48
N ALA A 63 -0.14 -11.61 1.83
CA ALA A 63 -0.42 -12.75 0.96
C ALA A 63 -1.22 -12.32 -0.28
N ALA A 64 -2.20 -11.43 -0.11
CA ALA A 64 -2.97 -10.87 -1.22
C ALA A 64 -2.08 -10.06 -2.18
N ALA A 65 -1.18 -9.22 -1.64
CA ALA A 65 -0.22 -8.46 -2.43
C ALA A 65 0.76 -9.38 -3.17
N ALA A 66 1.32 -10.39 -2.49
CA ALA A 66 2.20 -11.37 -3.11
C ALA A 66 1.49 -12.13 -4.24
N LYS A 67 0.22 -12.51 -4.05
CA LYS A 67 -0.58 -13.16 -5.08
C LYS A 67 -0.82 -12.24 -6.29
N ALA A 68 -1.20 -10.99 -6.05
CA ALA A 68 -1.52 -10.03 -7.10
C ALA A 68 -0.29 -9.62 -7.93
N LEU A 69 0.87 -9.47 -7.27
CA LEU A 69 2.11 -9.04 -7.92
C LEU A 69 2.99 -10.23 -8.38
N GLY A 70 2.67 -11.45 -7.95
CA GLY A 70 3.43 -12.69 -8.18
C GLY A 70 4.51 -12.96 -7.14
N ARG A 71 4.91 -11.94 -6.37
CA ARG A 71 5.77 -12.01 -5.18
C ARG A 71 5.63 -10.71 -4.36
N LEU A 72 6.25 -10.65 -3.19
CA LEU A 72 6.35 -9.42 -2.38
C LEU A 72 7.78 -9.25 -1.84
N ASP A 73 8.43 -8.14 -2.17
CA ASP A 73 9.80 -7.83 -1.70
C ASP A 73 9.81 -6.78 -0.58
N ILE A 74 8.90 -5.81 -0.64
CA ILE A 74 8.90 -4.60 0.19
C ILE A 74 7.52 -4.42 0.82
N VAL A 75 7.49 -4.06 2.10
CA VAL A 75 6.29 -3.58 2.77
C VAL A 75 6.56 -2.19 3.34
N ALA A 76 5.81 -1.20 2.88
CA ALA A 76 5.77 0.13 3.45
C ALA A 76 4.54 0.23 4.37
N ASN A 77 4.75 -0.04 5.65
CA ASN A 77 3.71 0.12 6.67
C ASN A 77 3.56 1.60 7.03
N ASN A 78 2.71 2.32 6.27
CA ASN A 78 2.55 3.77 6.36
C ASN A 78 1.21 4.20 6.97
N ALA A 79 0.18 3.35 6.94
CA ALA A 79 -1.13 3.72 7.49
C ALA A 79 -1.05 4.15 8.96
N GLY A 80 -1.64 5.31 9.26
CA GLY A 80 -1.72 5.84 10.62
C GLY A 80 -2.73 6.98 10.68
N VAL A 81 -3.43 7.09 11.80
CA VAL A 81 -4.40 8.15 12.07
C VAL A 81 -4.17 8.72 13.45
N ILE A 82 -4.30 10.04 13.59
CA ILE A 82 -4.31 10.73 14.88
C ILE A 82 -5.69 11.39 15.01
N THR A 83 -6.50 10.93 15.96
CA THR A 83 -7.76 11.58 16.29
C THR A 83 -7.55 12.48 17.51
N ARG A 84 -7.73 13.79 17.36
CA ARG A 84 -7.80 14.71 18.51
C ARG A 84 -9.25 14.82 18.96
N PHE A 85 -9.54 14.32 20.15
CA PHE A 85 -10.75 14.69 20.86
C PHE A 85 -10.56 16.12 21.38
N ILE A 86 -11.40 17.03 20.92
CA ILE A 86 -11.60 18.32 21.57
C ILE A 86 -12.83 18.11 22.45
N ALA A 87 -12.62 18.14 23.77
CA ALA A 87 -13.69 18.13 24.75
C ALA A 87 -14.41 19.49 24.75
#